data_AF-A0A6J6S710-F1
#
_entry.id   AF-A0A6J6S710-F1
#
_cell.length_a   1.000
_cell.length_b   1.000
_cell.length_c   1.000
_cell.angle_alpha   90.00
_cell.angle_beta   90.00
_cell.angle_gamma   90.00
#
_symmetry.space_group_name_H-M   'P 1'
#
loop_
_entity.id
_entity.type
_entity.pdbx_description
1 polymer ?
#
loop_
_entity_poly.entity_id
_entity_poly.type
_entity_poly.pdbx_seq_one_letter_code
_entity_poly.pdbx_strand_id
1 'polypeptide(L)'
;MTTKAAFARPASIAAGLTFLLLVATASRYGYHRDELYFLAAGRHLDWGYPDQPPLVPLLARGLDTGSLTLLRVPSALSAALVVFMAGLMARRLGASTYAEWVASIGTALSGLVLATGHLLSTSTVLILGTTTLTFLVVLLSQGANPRLWLLAGLVGGLTFQGHVLVGFVLLAIALVSRGRRGPVAAGFIALTIGASYLIWQATHGWPQLEVAADIAEGGSATSVSRSLFLVTLVLQLGLWLTPVWVLGLWRSIRDRTLRPLPAAFLILVALFLVIGGKPYYVDGFLPFLMAAGAQPLVDAVARWVPAALLAASAPAFVFTLPVLPVDSVGPVLAINPAGETIGWPSFADQVEHVVAPGQVVITANYGQAGALQR
;
A
#
# COMPACT_ATOMS: atom_id res chain seq x y z
N MET A 1 -24.19 -14.15 -26.84
CA MET A 1 -22.82 -14.41 -27.34
C MET A 1 -21.88 -14.52 -26.15
N THR A 2 -21.55 -15.74 -25.76
CA THR A 2 -20.62 -16.07 -24.67
C THR A 2 -19.19 -15.93 -25.16
N THR A 3 -18.62 -14.73 -25.02
CA THR A 3 -17.18 -14.56 -25.07
C THR A 3 -16.59 -15.31 -23.88
N LYS A 4 -15.97 -16.47 -24.16
CA LYS A 4 -15.03 -17.12 -23.24
C LYS A 4 -14.16 -16.01 -22.66
N ALA A 5 -14.17 -15.85 -21.34
CA ALA A 5 -13.29 -14.95 -20.63
C ALA A 5 -11.86 -15.34 -21.01
N ALA A 6 -11.30 -14.67 -22.02
CA ALA A 6 -9.87 -14.68 -22.23
C ALA A 6 -9.32 -14.14 -20.92
N PHE A 7 -8.72 -15.04 -20.14
CA PHE A 7 -8.01 -14.72 -18.90
C PHE A 7 -7.24 -13.42 -19.10
N ALA A 8 -7.22 -12.52 -18.10
CA ALA A 8 -6.57 -11.21 -18.16
C ALA A 8 -5.04 -11.37 -18.34
N ARG A 9 -4.61 -11.83 -19.52
CA ARG A 9 -3.24 -12.24 -19.85
C ARG A 9 -2.28 -11.07 -19.64
N PRO A 10 -2.57 -9.83 -20.10
CA PRO A 10 -1.77 -8.66 -19.75
C PRO A 10 -1.61 -8.47 -18.24
N ALA A 11 -2.73 -8.47 -17.50
CA ALA A 11 -2.72 -8.29 -16.06
C ALA A 11 -1.87 -9.35 -15.34
N SER A 12 -2.04 -10.63 -15.72
CA SER A 12 -1.26 -11.74 -15.14
C SER A 12 0.23 -11.65 -15.45
N ILE A 13 0.60 -11.26 -16.68
CA ILE A 13 2.01 -11.11 -17.05
C ILE A 13 2.63 -9.93 -16.27
N ALA A 14 1.98 -8.77 -16.25
CA ALA A 14 2.45 -7.60 -15.51
C ALA A 14 2.61 -7.88 -14.01
N ALA A 15 1.64 -8.58 -13.41
CA ALA A 15 1.68 -9.01 -12.01
C ALA A 15 2.84 -9.98 -11.76
N GLY A 16 3.02 -10.99 -12.62
CA GLY A 16 4.12 -11.95 -12.52
C GLY A 16 5.49 -11.28 -12.62
N LEU A 17 5.68 -10.35 -13.56
CA LEU A 17 6.91 -9.58 -13.69
C LEU A 17 7.17 -8.69 -12.47
N THR A 18 6.13 -8.07 -11.92
CA THR A 18 6.22 -7.26 -10.69
C THR A 18 6.67 -8.12 -9.51
N PHE A 19 6.06 -9.29 -9.33
CA PHE A 19 6.44 -10.24 -8.29
C PHE A 19 7.91 -10.68 -8.43
N LEU A 20 8.30 -11.12 -9.63
CA LEU A 20 9.65 -11.61 -9.89
C LEU A 20 10.71 -10.51 -9.66
N LEU A 21 10.43 -9.28 -10.09
CA LEU A 21 11.32 -8.15 -9.85
C LEU A 21 11.50 -7.85 -8.36
N LEU A 22 10.40 -7.81 -7.60
CA LEU A 22 10.43 -7.54 -6.16
C LEU A 22 11.17 -8.65 -5.40
N VAL A 23 10.94 -9.91 -5.75
CA VAL A 23 11.67 -11.05 -5.16
C VAL A 23 13.14 -11.03 -5.53
N ALA A 24 13.49 -10.75 -6.79
CA ALA A 24 14.87 -10.69 -7.26
C ALA A 24 15.67 -9.55 -6.61
N THR A 25 14.99 -8.47 -6.19
CA THR A 25 15.62 -7.34 -5.51
C THR A 25 15.52 -7.41 -3.99
N ALA A 26 14.71 -8.32 -3.43
CA ALA A 26 14.31 -8.35 -2.02
C ALA A 26 15.47 -8.41 -1.02
N SER A 27 16.62 -8.96 -1.37
CA SER A 27 17.77 -9.11 -0.46
C SER A 27 19.02 -8.34 -0.92
N ARG A 28 18.87 -7.40 -1.87
CA ARG A 28 20.00 -6.61 -2.39
C ARG A 28 20.60 -5.70 -1.31
N TYR A 29 19.75 -5.15 -0.43
CA TYR A 29 20.13 -4.50 0.82
C TYR A 29 19.59 -5.30 2.02
N GLY A 30 19.87 -4.85 3.24
CA GLY A 30 19.44 -5.49 4.48
C GLY A 30 17.99 -5.21 4.88
N TYR A 31 17.67 -5.59 6.12
CA TYR A 31 16.37 -5.34 6.74
C TYR A 31 16.12 -3.84 6.86
N HIS A 32 14.91 -3.39 6.55
CA HIS A 32 14.48 -2.05 6.92
C HIS A 32 14.25 -1.96 8.43
N ARG A 33 14.44 -0.79 9.05
CA ARG A 33 14.21 -0.61 10.48
C ARG A 33 12.82 -1.07 10.95
N ASP A 34 11.79 -0.87 10.14
CA ASP A 34 10.43 -1.29 10.45
C ASP A 34 10.30 -2.82 10.39
N GLU A 35 11.02 -3.49 9.50
CA GLU A 35 11.03 -4.96 9.44
C GLU A 35 11.72 -5.56 10.66
N LEU A 36 12.80 -4.93 11.15
CA LEU A 36 13.43 -5.30 12.42
C LEU A 36 12.44 -5.12 13.59
N TYR A 37 11.68 -4.03 13.59
CA TYR A 37 10.61 -3.81 14.56
C TYR A 37 9.51 -4.88 14.46
N PHE A 38 9.05 -5.24 13.27
CA PHE A 38 8.03 -6.27 13.09
C PHE A 38 8.49 -7.65 13.52
N LEU A 39 9.77 -7.99 13.34
CA LEU A 39 10.36 -9.22 13.86
C LEU A 39 10.40 -9.20 15.39
N ALA A 40 10.82 -8.09 16.00
CA ALA A 40 10.84 -7.93 17.46
C ALA A 40 9.43 -8.01 18.06
N ALA A 41 8.45 -7.33 17.46
CA ALA A 41 7.04 -7.42 17.80
C ALA A 41 6.51 -8.85 17.60
N GLY A 42 6.89 -9.53 16.52
CA GLY A 42 6.52 -10.90 16.23
C GLY A 42 7.01 -11.91 17.30
N ARG A 43 8.11 -11.60 18.00
CA ARG A 43 8.57 -12.39 19.17
C ARG A 43 7.76 -12.12 20.44
N HIS A 44 6.99 -11.03 20.47
CA HIS A 44 6.18 -10.58 21.61
C HIS A 44 4.73 -10.32 21.15
N LEU A 45 4.10 -11.35 20.59
CA LEU A 45 2.75 -11.23 20.03
C LEU A 45 1.74 -10.75 21.07
N ASP A 46 1.02 -9.70 20.72
CA ASP A 46 -0.13 -9.19 21.46
C ASP A 46 -1.27 -8.83 20.47
N TRP A 47 -2.44 -8.44 20.98
CA TRP A 47 -3.60 -8.04 20.20
C TRP A 47 -3.47 -6.66 19.54
N GLY A 48 -2.42 -5.91 19.88
CA GLY A 48 -2.10 -4.62 19.27
C GLY A 48 -0.73 -4.10 19.67
N TYR A 49 -0.31 -3.04 18.99
CA TYR A 49 0.91 -2.27 19.28
C TYR A 49 0.57 -0.77 19.16
N PRO A 50 1.43 0.13 19.71
CA PRO A 50 1.19 1.58 19.68
C PRO A 50 0.81 2.13 18.31
N ASP A 51 1.49 1.70 17.26
CA ASP A 51 1.44 2.25 15.90
C ASP A 51 0.76 1.33 14.87
N GLN A 52 0.44 0.09 15.26
CA GLN A 52 -0.10 -0.90 14.32
C GLN A 52 -0.91 -2.05 14.96
N PRO A 53 -1.83 -2.65 14.20
CA PRO A 53 -2.49 -3.91 14.55
C PRO A 53 -1.60 -5.16 14.32
N PRO A 54 -2.00 -6.35 14.78
CA PRO A 54 -1.10 -7.49 14.97
C PRO A 54 -0.75 -8.33 13.74
N LEU A 55 -1.42 -8.15 12.59
CA LEU A 55 -1.23 -9.01 11.42
C LEU A 55 0.19 -8.96 10.86
N VAL A 56 0.82 -7.78 10.79
CA VAL A 56 2.18 -7.66 10.23
C VAL A 56 3.22 -8.32 11.15
N PRO A 57 3.22 -8.07 12.48
CA PRO A 57 4.04 -8.83 13.42
C PRO A 57 3.78 -10.35 13.39
N LEU A 58 2.53 -10.78 13.22
CA LEU A 58 2.19 -12.21 13.09
C LEU A 58 2.80 -12.83 11.82
N LEU A 59 2.74 -12.12 10.69
CA LEU A 59 3.40 -12.53 9.45
C LEU A 59 4.91 -12.59 9.61
N ALA A 60 5.51 -11.57 10.26
CA ALA A 60 6.93 -11.53 10.54
C ALA A 60 7.36 -12.74 11.39
N ARG A 61 6.61 -13.07 12.46
CA ARG A 61 6.86 -14.25 13.30
C ARG A 61 6.79 -15.56 12.52
N GLY A 62 5.81 -15.71 11.64
CA GLY A 62 5.66 -16.91 10.82
C GLY A 62 6.73 -17.08 9.74
N LEU A 63 7.44 -16.00 9.38
CA LEU A 63 8.42 -15.95 8.31
C LEU A 63 9.85 -15.67 8.79
N ASP A 64 10.07 -15.61 10.11
CA ASP A 64 11.38 -15.40 10.74
C ASP A 64 12.26 -16.66 10.62
N THR A 65 12.73 -16.90 9.39
CA THR A 65 13.54 -18.05 8.97
C THR A 65 15.00 -17.67 8.75
N GLY A 66 15.36 -16.42 9.01
CA GLY A 66 16.64 -15.82 8.62
C GLY A 66 16.68 -15.29 7.17
N SER A 67 15.76 -15.71 6.30
CA SER A 67 15.70 -15.26 4.90
C SER A 67 14.89 -13.97 4.73
N LEU A 68 15.58 -12.87 4.41
CA LEU A 68 14.93 -11.58 4.12
C LEU A 68 14.00 -11.66 2.89
N THR A 69 14.38 -12.45 1.87
CA THR A 69 13.53 -12.68 0.70
C THR A 69 12.21 -13.31 1.10
N LEU A 70 12.21 -14.36 1.93
CA LEU A 70 10.98 -15.01 2.40
C LEU A 70 10.12 -14.05 3.24
N LEU A 71 10.74 -13.21 4.06
CA LEU A 71 10.03 -12.19 4.84
C LEU A 71 9.27 -11.19 3.93
N ARG A 72 9.84 -10.85 2.77
CA ARG A 72 9.27 -9.87 1.81
C ARG A 72 8.32 -10.49 0.77
N VAL A 73 8.23 -11.82 0.65
CA VAL A 73 7.31 -12.50 -0.29
C VAL A 73 5.85 -12.09 -0.13
N PRO A 74 5.27 -11.96 1.09
CA PRO A 74 3.89 -11.49 1.25
C PRO A 74 3.66 -10.11 0.64
N SER A 75 4.63 -9.21 0.78
CA SER A 75 4.56 -7.87 0.19
C SER A 75 4.67 -7.90 -1.33
N ALA A 76 5.61 -8.69 -1.87
CA ALA A 76 5.75 -8.86 -3.31
C ALA A 76 4.49 -9.44 -3.94
N LEU A 77 3.87 -10.43 -3.28
CA LEU A 77 2.61 -11.03 -3.71
C LEU A 77 1.47 -10.02 -3.66
N SER A 78 1.38 -9.21 -2.60
CA SER A 78 0.36 -8.18 -2.45
C SER A 78 0.45 -7.14 -3.57
N ALA A 79 1.65 -6.66 -3.91
CA ALA A 79 1.87 -5.75 -5.02
C ALA A 79 1.48 -6.38 -6.37
N ALA A 80 1.83 -7.64 -6.60
CA ALA A 80 1.44 -8.37 -7.81
C ALA A 80 -0.09 -8.51 -7.92
N LEU A 81 -0.79 -8.80 -6.81
CA LEU A 81 -2.24 -8.84 -6.78
C LEU A 81 -2.87 -7.47 -7.06
N VAL A 82 -2.32 -6.39 -6.50
CA VAL A 82 -2.74 -5.01 -6.80
C VAL A 82 -2.64 -4.71 -8.30
N VAL A 83 -1.51 -5.05 -8.93
CA VAL A 83 -1.29 -4.89 -10.38
C VAL A 83 -2.28 -5.73 -11.19
N PHE A 84 -2.48 -6.99 -10.81
CA PHE A 84 -3.43 -7.88 -11.46
C PHE A 84 -4.85 -7.32 -11.41
N MET A 85 -5.27 -6.80 -10.24
CA MET A 85 -6.59 -6.23 -10.04
C MET A 85 -6.81 -4.94 -10.83
N ALA A 86 -5.77 -4.12 -11.04
CA ALA A 86 -5.83 -2.96 -11.93
C ALA A 86 -6.21 -3.37 -13.36
N GLY A 87 -5.51 -4.36 -13.92
CA GLY A 87 -5.80 -4.87 -15.26
C GLY A 87 -7.17 -5.54 -15.35
N LEU A 88 -7.53 -6.35 -14.35
CA LEU A 88 -8.84 -6.99 -14.27
C LEU A 88 -9.99 -5.96 -14.20
N MET A 89 -9.83 -4.90 -13.41
CA MET A 89 -10.77 -3.78 -13.36
C MET A 89 -10.86 -3.08 -14.71
N ALA A 90 -9.74 -2.80 -15.38
CA ALA A 90 -9.74 -2.15 -16.68
C ALA A 90 -10.57 -2.95 -17.69
N ARG A 91 -10.33 -4.27 -17.75
CA ARG A 91 -11.11 -5.17 -18.61
C ARG A 91 -12.59 -5.20 -18.26
N ARG A 92 -12.91 -5.21 -16.97
CA ARG A 92 -14.28 -5.17 -16.49
C ARG A 92 -14.99 -3.86 -16.82
N LEU A 93 -14.24 -2.76 -16.94
CA LEU A 93 -14.72 -1.45 -17.38
C LEU A 93 -14.75 -1.31 -18.92
N GLY A 94 -14.52 -2.39 -19.66
CA GLY A 94 -14.61 -2.43 -21.12
C GLY A 94 -13.33 -2.02 -21.85
N ALA A 95 -12.18 -2.00 -21.17
CA ALA A 95 -10.92 -1.64 -21.79
C ALA A 95 -10.46 -2.66 -22.84
N SER A 96 -9.89 -2.14 -23.93
CA SER A 96 -9.12 -2.91 -24.90
C SER A 96 -7.91 -3.59 -24.26
N THR A 97 -7.33 -4.59 -24.91
CA THR A 97 -6.10 -5.26 -24.43
C THR A 97 -4.93 -4.28 -24.25
N TYR A 98 -4.85 -3.25 -25.11
CA TYR A 98 -3.80 -2.23 -24.98
C TYR A 98 -4.02 -1.35 -23.74
N ALA A 99 -5.25 -0.92 -23.48
CA ALA A 99 -5.57 -0.16 -22.27
C ALA A 99 -5.43 -1.01 -20.98
N GLU A 100 -5.66 -2.32 -21.03
CA GLU A 100 -5.36 -3.23 -19.91
C GLU A 100 -3.85 -3.23 -19.58
N TRP A 101 -2.97 -3.26 -20.59
CA TRP A 101 -1.53 -3.11 -20.39
C TRP A 101 -1.19 -1.76 -19.76
N VAL A 102 -1.78 -0.67 -20.23
CA VAL A 102 -1.55 0.67 -19.68
C VAL A 102 -1.94 0.74 -18.20
N ALA A 103 -3.11 0.20 -17.82
CA ALA A 103 -3.54 0.16 -16.43
C ALA A 103 -2.61 -0.71 -15.56
N SER A 104 -2.24 -1.90 -16.03
CA SER A 104 -1.44 -2.85 -15.27
C SER A 104 0.00 -2.38 -15.10
N ILE A 105 0.67 -2.00 -16.20
CA ILE A 105 2.05 -1.50 -16.16
C ILE A 105 2.10 -0.16 -15.45
N GLY A 106 1.14 0.75 -15.69
CA GLY A 106 1.09 2.02 -14.97
C GLY A 106 0.98 1.81 -13.45
N THR A 107 0.14 0.88 -13.00
CA THR A 107 0.06 0.54 -11.57
C THR A 107 1.38 -0.05 -11.06
N ALA A 108 2.01 -0.94 -11.82
CA ALA A 108 3.30 -1.56 -11.46
C ALA A 108 4.46 -0.55 -11.41
N LEU A 109 4.41 0.49 -12.24
CA LEU A 109 5.41 1.57 -12.28
C LEU A 109 5.13 2.72 -11.31
N SER A 110 4.03 2.66 -10.55
CA SER A 110 3.81 3.62 -9.49
C SER A 110 4.85 3.40 -8.39
N GLY A 111 5.52 4.48 -7.98
CA GLY A 111 6.60 4.38 -7.00
C GLY A 111 6.14 3.75 -5.68
N LEU A 112 4.88 3.96 -5.33
CA LEU A 112 4.28 3.34 -4.16
C LEU A 112 4.13 1.81 -4.26
N VAL A 113 3.58 1.27 -5.36
CA VAL A 113 3.38 -0.19 -5.46
C VAL A 113 4.72 -0.90 -5.39
N LEU A 114 5.77 -0.28 -5.93
CA LEU A 114 7.14 -0.76 -5.80
C LEU A 114 7.66 -0.64 -4.36
N ALA A 115 7.52 0.53 -3.72
CA ALA A 115 8.00 0.75 -2.36
C ALA A 115 7.31 -0.16 -1.32
N THR A 116 5.99 -0.20 -1.34
CA THR A 116 5.18 -1.05 -0.44
C THR A 116 5.30 -2.53 -0.79
N GLY A 117 5.48 -2.87 -2.06
CA GLY A 117 5.71 -4.25 -2.50
C GLY A 117 7.09 -4.80 -2.12
N HIS A 118 8.07 -3.91 -1.90
CA HIS A 118 9.45 -4.31 -1.62
C HIS A 118 9.70 -4.65 -0.15
N LEU A 119 9.05 -3.97 0.78
CA LEU A 119 9.25 -4.14 2.22
C LEU A 119 8.06 -4.84 2.87
N LEU A 120 8.30 -5.65 3.91
CA LEU A 120 7.20 -6.03 4.81
C LEU A 120 6.73 -4.76 5.53
N SER A 121 5.48 -4.34 5.32
CA SER A 121 4.92 -3.10 5.86
C SER A 121 3.40 -3.21 6.06
N THR A 122 2.89 -2.46 7.05
CA THR A 122 1.45 -2.25 7.25
C THR A 122 0.79 -1.60 6.03
N SER A 123 1.52 -0.74 5.32
CA SER A 123 1.03 -0.05 4.12
C SER A 123 0.70 -1.03 2.98
N THR A 124 1.42 -2.15 2.92
CA THR A 124 1.21 -3.20 1.91
C THR A 124 -0.11 -3.94 2.13
N VAL A 125 -0.51 -4.13 3.38
CA VAL A 125 -1.82 -4.68 3.73
C VAL A 125 -2.92 -3.68 3.37
N LEU A 126 -2.73 -2.39 3.67
CA LEU A 126 -3.70 -1.35 3.38
C LEU A 126 -3.98 -1.18 1.88
N ILE A 127 -2.92 -1.15 1.05
CA ILE A 127 -3.07 -0.97 -0.40
C ILE A 127 -3.81 -2.16 -1.04
N LEU A 128 -3.45 -3.40 -0.68
CA LEU A 128 -4.14 -4.60 -1.19
C LEU A 128 -5.59 -4.66 -0.71
N GLY A 129 -5.82 -4.40 0.57
CA GLY A 129 -7.15 -4.37 1.19
C GLY A 129 -8.06 -3.36 0.52
N THR A 130 -7.61 -2.11 0.41
CA THR A 130 -8.36 -1.03 -0.24
C THR A 130 -8.58 -1.31 -1.72
N THR A 131 -7.56 -1.81 -2.45
CA THR A 131 -7.72 -2.23 -3.85
C THR A 131 -8.79 -3.30 -3.99
N THR A 132 -8.81 -4.28 -3.09
CA THR A 132 -9.83 -5.33 -3.05
C THR A 132 -11.22 -4.77 -2.75
N LEU A 133 -11.33 -3.84 -1.80
CA LEU A 133 -12.59 -3.16 -1.50
C LEU A 133 -13.10 -2.36 -2.71
N THR A 134 -12.24 -1.59 -3.38
CA THR A 134 -12.64 -0.85 -4.58
C THR A 134 -13.11 -1.79 -5.70
N PHE A 135 -12.40 -2.91 -5.91
CA PHE A 135 -12.82 -3.93 -6.86
C PHE A 135 -14.20 -4.49 -6.52
N LEU A 136 -14.43 -4.91 -5.26
CA LEU A 136 -15.73 -5.43 -4.81
C LEU A 136 -16.85 -4.40 -5.01
N VAL A 137 -16.58 -3.12 -4.72
CA VAL A 137 -17.54 -2.03 -4.97
C VAL A 137 -17.83 -1.86 -6.46
N VAL A 138 -16.82 -1.99 -7.34
CA VAL A 138 -17.06 -2.04 -8.79
C VAL A 138 -17.98 -3.20 -9.15
N LEU A 139 -17.75 -4.42 -8.61
CA LEU A 139 -18.64 -5.57 -8.85
C LEU A 139 -20.09 -5.25 -8.44
N LEU A 140 -20.26 -4.73 -7.22
CA LEU A 140 -21.55 -4.41 -6.62
C LEU A 140 -22.26 -3.29 -7.39
N SER A 141 -21.55 -2.26 -7.84
CA SER A 141 -22.12 -1.17 -8.66
C SER A 141 -22.63 -1.64 -10.02
N GLN A 142 -22.08 -2.76 -10.52
CA GLN A 142 -22.48 -3.40 -11.78
C GLN A 142 -23.52 -4.51 -11.58
N GLY A 143 -24.17 -4.57 -10.41
CA GLY A 143 -25.26 -5.50 -10.14
C GLY A 143 -24.84 -6.90 -9.70
N ALA A 144 -23.60 -7.08 -9.22
CA ALA A 144 -23.21 -8.35 -8.59
C ALA A 144 -24.03 -8.63 -7.31
N ASN A 145 -23.98 -9.89 -6.86
CA ASN A 145 -24.74 -10.33 -5.68
C ASN A 145 -24.44 -9.45 -4.45
N PRO A 146 -25.46 -8.85 -3.80
CA PRO A 146 -25.28 -8.01 -2.61
C PRO A 146 -24.54 -8.69 -1.44
N ARG A 147 -24.52 -10.03 -1.39
CA ARG A 147 -23.72 -10.80 -0.40
C ARG A 147 -22.22 -10.52 -0.48
N LEU A 148 -21.72 -9.95 -1.58
CA LEU A 148 -20.33 -9.50 -1.66
C LEU A 148 -19.99 -8.40 -0.64
N TRP A 149 -20.97 -7.71 -0.06
CA TRP A 149 -20.72 -6.84 1.10
C TRP A 149 -20.21 -7.60 2.33
N LEU A 150 -20.59 -8.88 2.50
CA LEU A 150 -20.03 -9.72 3.58
C LEU A 150 -18.53 -9.98 3.34
N LEU A 151 -18.16 -10.27 2.09
CA LEU A 151 -16.76 -10.39 1.69
C LEU A 151 -16.01 -9.07 1.85
N ALA A 152 -16.62 -7.93 1.51
CA ALA A 152 -16.04 -6.62 1.76
C ALA A 152 -15.81 -6.38 3.26
N GLY A 153 -16.72 -6.82 4.13
CA GLY A 153 -16.54 -6.78 5.58
C GLY A 153 -15.40 -7.66 6.06
N LEU A 154 -15.29 -8.89 5.52
CA LEU A 154 -14.19 -9.79 5.84
C LEU A 154 -12.83 -9.22 5.40
N VAL A 155 -12.72 -8.76 4.15
CA VAL A 155 -11.51 -8.10 3.62
C VAL A 155 -11.19 -6.89 4.47
N GLY A 156 -12.18 -6.03 4.73
CA GLY A 156 -12.04 -4.86 5.58
C GLY A 156 -11.53 -5.20 6.98
N GLY A 157 -12.06 -6.24 7.62
CA GLY A 157 -11.63 -6.69 8.94
C GLY A 157 -10.22 -7.27 8.97
N LEU A 158 -9.86 -8.10 7.99
CA LEU A 158 -8.49 -8.63 7.86
C LEU A 158 -7.49 -7.51 7.57
N THR A 159 -7.85 -6.55 6.71
CA THR A 159 -7.03 -5.36 6.49
C THR A 159 -6.95 -4.51 7.75
N PHE A 160 -8.01 -4.43 8.55
CA PHE A 160 -8.02 -3.68 9.81
C PHE A 160 -7.01 -4.27 10.78
N GLN A 161 -6.85 -5.59 10.78
CA GLN A 161 -5.83 -6.30 11.56
C GLN A 161 -4.39 -6.06 11.06
N GLY A 162 -4.17 -5.41 9.91
CA GLY A 162 -2.84 -4.93 9.50
C GLY A 162 -2.69 -3.42 9.40
N HIS A 163 -3.79 -2.66 9.28
CA HIS A 163 -3.77 -1.21 9.17
C HIS A 163 -5.14 -0.61 9.52
N VAL A 164 -5.21 0.14 10.64
CA VAL A 164 -6.47 0.71 11.19
C VAL A 164 -7.21 1.62 10.21
N LEU A 165 -6.47 2.30 9.32
CA LEU A 165 -7.04 3.27 8.37
C LEU A 165 -8.05 2.69 7.38
N VAL A 166 -8.11 1.37 7.17
CA VAL A 166 -9.18 0.77 6.36
C VAL A 166 -10.57 1.04 6.95
N GLY A 167 -10.67 1.30 8.26
CA GLY A 167 -11.91 1.76 8.88
C GLY A 167 -12.44 3.06 8.25
N PHE A 168 -11.56 4.02 7.98
CA PHE A 168 -11.93 5.26 7.27
C PHE A 168 -12.33 4.98 5.82
N VAL A 169 -11.65 4.04 5.14
CA VAL A 169 -12.01 3.61 3.78
C VAL A 169 -13.43 3.05 3.72
N LEU A 170 -13.76 2.12 4.61
CA LEU A 170 -15.10 1.53 4.70
C LEU A 170 -16.15 2.58 5.06
N LEU A 171 -15.84 3.48 5.99
CA LEU A 171 -16.73 4.57 6.36
C LEU A 171 -17.00 5.49 5.16
N ALA A 172 -15.95 5.92 4.45
CA ALA A 172 -16.09 6.76 3.26
C ALA A 172 -16.94 6.08 2.19
N ILE A 173 -16.70 4.79 1.91
CA ILE A 173 -17.52 3.98 0.99
C ILE A 173 -18.97 3.90 1.46
N ALA A 174 -19.22 3.67 2.76
CA ALA A 174 -20.56 3.56 3.32
C ALA A 174 -21.35 4.87 3.25
N LEU A 175 -20.70 6.02 3.43
CA LEU A 175 -21.32 7.35 3.35
C LEU A 175 -21.79 7.69 1.94
N VAL A 176 -21.08 7.23 0.91
CA VAL A 176 -21.33 7.59 -0.50
C VAL A 176 -22.04 6.50 -1.30
N SER A 177 -22.16 5.29 -0.76
CA SER A 177 -22.85 4.16 -1.41
C SER A 177 -24.37 4.31 -1.37
N ARG A 178 -25.04 3.91 -2.46
CA ARG A 178 -26.51 3.83 -2.51
C ARG A 178 -26.98 2.57 -1.78
N GLY A 179 -27.85 2.75 -0.78
CA GLY A 179 -28.36 1.66 0.06
C GLY A 179 -27.43 1.34 1.22
N ARG A 180 -27.89 1.60 2.46
CA ARG A 180 -27.03 1.59 3.65
C ARG A 180 -26.77 0.19 4.22
N ARG A 181 -27.68 -0.78 3.99
CA ARG A 181 -27.64 -2.08 4.67
C ARG A 181 -26.37 -2.89 4.37
N GLY A 182 -25.98 -2.99 3.10
CA GLY A 182 -24.78 -3.72 2.67
C GLY A 182 -23.48 -3.12 3.24
N PRO A 183 -23.18 -1.84 2.97
CA PRO A 183 -21.99 -1.17 3.51
C PRO A 183 -21.94 -1.18 5.05
N VAL A 184 -23.09 -1.01 5.72
CA VAL A 184 -23.15 -1.08 7.19
C VAL A 184 -22.85 -2.48 7.69
N ALA A 185 -23.36 -3.54 7.05
CA ALA A 185 -23.01 -4.91 7.39
C ALA A 185 -21.50 -5.18 7.20
N ALA A 186 -20.91 -4.67 6.12
CA ALA A 186 -19.47 -4.76 5.90
C ALA A 186 -18.68 -4.06 7.02
N GLY A 187 -19.08 -2.83 7.38
CA GLY A 187 -18.49 -2.09 8.49
C GLY A 187 -18.60 -2.82 9.82
N PHE A 188 -19.75 -3.41 10.14
CA PHE A 188 -19.95 -4.17 11.37
C PHE A 188 -19.04 -5.42 11.43
N ILE A 189 -18.94 -6.18 10.34
CA ILE A 189 -18.04 -7.34 10.26
C ILE A 189 -16.58 -6.90 10.44
N ALA A 190 -16.17 -5.83 9.74
CA ALA A 190 -14.81 -5.31 9.83
C ALA A 190 -14.46 -4.84 11.24
N LEU A 191 -15.38 -4.12 11.91
CA LEU A 191 -15.23 -3.69 13.29
C LEU A 191 -15.19 -4.86 14.27
N THR A 192 -15.99 -5.91 14.02
CA THR A 192 -16.00 -7.12 14.87
C THR A 192 -14.65 -7.82 14.79
N ILE A 193 -14.09 -7.97 13.59
CA ILE A 193 -12.76 -8.55 13.40
C ILE A 193 -11.70 -7.63 13.98
N GLY A 194 -11.78 -6.31 13.75
CA GLY A 194 -10.86 -5.30 14.25
C GLY A 194 -10.99 -4.98 15.75
N ALA A 195 -11.99 -5.56 16.44
CA ALA A 195 -12.31 -5.22 17.81
C ALA A 195 -11.18 -5.54 18.77
N SER A 196 -10.41 -6.61 18.54
CA SER A 196 -9.29 -6.98 19.41
C SER A 196 -8.25 -5.86 19.52
N TYR A 197 -7.88 -5.26 18.39
CA TYR A 197 -6.95 -4.13 18.35
C TYR A 197 -7.54 -2.87 18.99
N LEU A 198 -8.81 -2.57 18.76
CA LEU A 198 -9.49 -1.41 19.36
C LEU A 198 -9.61 -1.55 20.88
N ILE A 199 -9.92 -2.74 21.38
CA ILE A 199 -9.95 -3.04 22.81
C ILE A 199 -8.55 -2.87 23.38
N TRP A 200 -7.53 -3.43 22.72
CA TRP A 200 -6.14 -3.26 23.14
C TRP A 200 -5.74 -1.78 23.22
N GLN A 201 -6.05 -0.97 22.19
CA GLN A 201 -5.79 0.47 22.21
C GLN A 201 -6.49 1.15 23.39
N ALA A 202 -7.77 0.84 23.62
CA ALA A 202 -8.53 1.43 24.72
C ALA A 202 -7.97 1.07 26.10
N THR A 203 -7.51 -0.17 26.31
CA THR A 203 -6.92 -0.60 27.58
C THR A 203 -5.51 -0.05 27.80
N HIS A 204 -4.86 0.49 26.76
CA HIS A 204 -3.51 1.07 26.82
C HIS A 204 -3.51 2.59 26.64
N GLY A 205 -4.67 3.26 26.70
CA GLY A 205 -4.74 4.73 26.68
C GLY A 205 -4.67 5.37 25.29
N TRP A 206 -4.96 4.61 24.22
CA TRP A 206 -4.95 5.06 22.83
C TRP A 206 -3.59 5.57 22.31
N PRO A 207 -2.49 4.80 22.45
CA PRO A 207 -1.17 5.21 21.97
C PRO A 207 -1.13 5.53 20.46
N GLN A 208 -2.03 4.95 19.66
CA GLN A 208 -2.15 5.27 18.23
C GLN A 208 -2.49 6.75 17.97
N LEU A 209 -3.20 7.41 18.90
CA LEU A 209 -3.50 8.83 18.79
C LEU A 209 -2.26 9.69 19.02
N GLU A 210 -1.38 9.28 19.93
CA GLU A 210 -0.08 9.93 20.15
C GLU A 210 0.81 9.78 18.90
N VAL A 211 0.88 8.57 18.34
CA VAL A 211 1.59 8.32 17.07
C VAL A 211 1.01 9.16 15.93
N ALA A 212 -0.32 9.27 15.84
CA ALA A 212 -0.97 10.09 14.81
C ALA A 212 -0.67 11.58 14.98
N ALA A 213 -0.61 12.08 16.22
CA ALA A 213 -0.24 13.47 16.54
C ALA A 213 1.22 13.74 16.17
N ASP A 214 2.15 12.86 16.55
CA ASP A 214 3.57 12.96 16.20
C ASP A 214 3.78 12.97 14.68
N ILE A 215 3.08 12.09 13.95
CA ILE A 215 3.10 12.10 12.48
C ILE A 215 2.62 13.44 11.91
N ALA A 216 1.52 13.98 12.44
CA ALA A 216 0.93 15.24 11.98
C ALA A 216 1.81 16.47 12.27
N GLU A 217 2.67 16.38 13.29
CA GLU A 217 3.65 17.40 13.66
C GLU A 217 5.00 17.25 12.94
N GLY A 218 5.24 16.12 12.28
CA GLY A 218 6.44 15.90 11.48
C GLY A 218 7.42 14.87 12.04
N GLY A 219 7.07 14.13 13.09
CA GLY A 219 7.95 13.17 13.77
C GLY A 219 8.28 11.90 12.99
N SER A 220 7.70 11.72 11.79
CA SER A 220 8.02 10.59 10.92
C SER A 220 8.87 11.02 9.72
N ALA A 221 9.82 10.17 9.31
CA ALA A 221 10.63 10.37 8.10
C ALA A 221 9.81 10.51 6.81
N THR A 222 8.53 10.10 6.84
CA THR A 222 7.59 10.21 5.72
C THR A 222 6.44 11.18 6.00
N SER A 223 6.52 11.96 7.10
CA SER A 223 5.60 13.06 7.34
C SER A 223 5.83 14.17 6.31
N VAL A 224 4.73 14.82 5.92
CA VAL A 224 4.72 15.85 4.89
C VAL A 224 3.87 17.01 5.38
N SER A 225 4.34 18.25 5.16
CA SER A 225 3.55 19.42 5.51
C SER A 225 2.23 19.46 4.72
N ARG A 226 1.18 20.01 5.31
CA ARG A 226 -0.16 20.09 4.68
C ARG A 226 -0.12 20.81 3.32
N SER A 227 0.76 21.79 3.15
CA SER A 227 0.95 22.52 1.89
C SER A 227 1.56 21.67 0.77
N LEU A 228 2.36 20.65 1.12
CA LEU A 228 2.99 19.74 0.15
C LEU A 228 2.18 18.47 -0.08
N PHE A 229 1.13 18.21 0.71
CA PHE A 229 0.33 16.99 0.65
C PHE A 229 -0.08 16.60 -0.78
N LEU A 230 -0.70 17.53 -1.54
CA LEU A 230 -1.17 17.25 -2.90
C LEU A 230 -0.03 17.05 -3.89
N VAL A 231 1.08 17.79 -3.73
CA VAL A 231 2.26 17.64 -4.57
C VAL A 231 2.87 16.26 -4.35
N THR A 232 3.06 15.87 -3.08
CA THR A 232 3.61 14.56 -2.74
C THR A 232 2.67 13.42 -3.15
N LEU A 233 1.36 13.60 -3.05
CA LEU A 233 0.39 12.62 -3.57
C LEU A 233 0.61 12.38 -5.06
N VAL A 234 0.69 13.44 -5.88
CA VAL A 234 0.93 13.31 -7.32
C VAL A 234 2.26 12.61 -7.61
N LEU A 235 3.32 12.95 -6.87
CA LEU A 235 4.63 12.31 -7.03
C LEU A 235 4.60 10.81 -6.64
N GLN A 236 3.89 10.45 -5.58
CA GLN A 236 3.75 9.06 -5.11
C GLN A 236 2.93 8.19 -6.07
N LEU A 237 1.81 8.73 -6.57
CA LEU A 237 0.99 8.07 -7.59
C LEU A 237 1.70 7.98 -8.95
N GLY A 238 2.74 8.78 -9.16
CA GLY A 238 3.56 8.84 -10.36
C GLY A 238 3.23 10.06 -11.22
N LEU A 239 4.17 10.99 -11.31
CA LEU A 239 4.02 12.25 -12.06
C LEU A 239 3.54 12.02 -13.50
N TRP A 240 4.17 11.09 -14.22
CA TRP A 240 3.84 10.76 -15.62
C TRP A 240 2.59 9.90 -15.77
N LEU A 241 2.10 9.29 -14.68
CA LEU A 241 0.85 8.53 -14.66
C LEU A 241 -0.36 9.44 -14.38
N THR A 242 -0.13 10.70 -14.00
CA THR A 242 -1.15 11.73 -13.73
C THR A 242 -2.25 11.81 -14.79
N PRO A 243 -1.95 11.88 -16.10
CA PRO A 243 -3.00 11.93 -17.11
C PRO A 243 -3.94 10.73 -17.03
N VAL A 244 -3.43 9.53 -16.70
CA VAL A 244 -4.23 8.30 -16.61
C VAL A 244 -5.18 8.39 -15.43
N TRP A 245 -4.66 8.55 -14.20
CA TRP A 245 -5.51 8.48 -13.01
C TRP A 245 -6.44 9.69 -12.87
N VAL A 246 -6.06 10.87 -13.38
CA VAL A 246 -6.94 12.05 -13.42
C VAL A 246 -8.10 11.84 -14.40
N LEU A 247 -7.85 11.26 -15.58
CA LEU A 247 -8.93 10.88 -16.51
C LEU A 247 -9.86 9.83 -15.89
N GLY A 248 -9.29 8.87 -15.15
CA GLY A 248 -10.07 7.88 -14.40
C GLY A 248 -10.99 8.54 -13.37
N LEU A 249 -10.43 9.42 -12.54
CA LEU A 249 -11.18 10.20 -11.56
C LEU A 249 -12.31 11.00 -12.22
N TRP A 250 -12.00 11.76 -13.26
CA TRP A 250 -12.97 12.58 -13.99
C TRP A 250 -14.11 11.76 -14.60
N ARG A 251 -13.79 10.64 -15.26
CA ARG A 251 -14.79 9.75 -15.86
C ARG A 251 -15.68 9.14 -14.78
N SER A 252 -15.09 8.64 -13.70
CA SER A 252 -15.83 7.97 -12.62
C SER A 252 -16.74 8.93 -11.85
N ILE A 253 -16.42 10.22 -11.76
CA ILE A 253 -17.31 11.24 -11.15
C ILE A 253 -18.59 11.44 -11.97
N ARG A 254 -18.49 11.30 -13.30
CA ARG A 254 -19.61 11.45 -14.25
C ARG A 254 -20.45 10.20 -14.37
N ASP A 255 -19.87 9.03 -14.13
CA ASP A 255 -20.57 7.75 -14.12
C ASP A 255 -21.33 7.55 -12.79
N ARG A 256 -22.67 7.57 -12.85
CA ARG A 256 -23.54 7.41 -11.67
C ARG A 256 -23.39 6.06 -10.97
N THR A 257 -22.86 5.04 -11.65
CA THR A 257 -22.63 3.71 -11.08
C THR A 257 -21.32 3.69 -10.30
N LEU A 258 -20.26 4.32 -10.83
CA LEU A 258 -18.93 4.34 -10.23
C LEU A 258 -18.69 5.48 -9.24
N ARG A 259 -19.52 6.55 -9.27
CA ARG A 259 -19.41 7.77 -8.45
C ARG A 259 -19.10 7.56 -6.96
N PRO A 260 -19.57 6.50 -6.27
CA PRO A 260 -19.19 6.25 -4.88
C PRO A 260 -17.67 6.17 -4.66
N LEU A 261 -16.91 5.56 -5.58
CA LEU A 261 -15.46 5.39 -5.42
C LEU A 261 -14.64 6.69 -5.48
N PRO A 262 -14.77 7.55 -6.52
CA PRO A 262 -14.07 8.82 -6.53
C PRO A 262 -14.56 9.76 -5.41
N ALA A 263 -15.82 9.68 -4.97
CA ALA A 263 -16.29 10.43 -3.83
C ALA A 263 -15.60 9.99 -2.53
N ALA A 264 -15.49 8.69 -2.28
CA ALA A 264 -14.75 8.15 -1.13
C ALA A 264 -13.27 8.56 -1.18
N PHE A 265 -12.62 8.44 -2.34
CA PHE A 265 -11.25 8.90 -2.54
C PHE A 265 -11.07 10.38 -2.18
N LEU A 266 -11.91 11.27 -2.73
CA LEU A 266 -11.82 12.72 -2.47
C LEU A 266 -12.11 13.08 -1.00
N ILE A 267 -13.05 12.39 -0.35
CA ILE A 267 -13.33 12.55 1.09
C ILE A 267 -12.08 12.19 1.91
N LEU A 268 -11.41 11.07 1.59
CA LEU A 268 -10.22 10.64 2.32
C LEU A 268 -9.02 11.54 2.05
N VAL A 269 -8.84 12.02 0.81
CA VAL A 269 -7.83 13.02 0.47
C VAL A 269 -8.03 14.27 1.33
N ALA A 270 -9.25 14.79 1.39
CA ALA A 270 -9.57 15.97 2.21
C ALA A 270 -9.35 15.70 3.71
N LEU A 271 -9.80 14.54 4.20
CA LEU A 271 -9.64 14.14 5.60
C LEU A 271 -8.17 14.09 5.99
N PHE A 272 -7.35 13.33 5.26
CA PHE A 272 -5.94 13.14 5.59
C PHE A 272 -5.12 14.43 5.41
N LEU A 273 -5.49 15.29 4.46
CA LEU A 273 -4.90 16.62 4.35
C LEU A 273 -5.18 17.47 5.60
N VAL A 274 -6.42 17.48 6.09
CA VAL A 274 -6.81 18.29 7.26
C VAL A 274 -6.14 17.78 8.53
N ILE A 275 -6.21 16.47 8.79
CA ILE A 275 -5.70 15.89 10.03
C ILE A 275 -4.17 15.73 10.05
N GLY A 276 -3.46 16.04 8.96
CA GLY A 276 -2.01 15.87 8.88
C GLY A 276 -1.58 14.41 8.67
N GLY A 277 -2.43 13.61 8.04
CA GLY A 277 -2.10 12.26 7.61
C GLY A 277 -1.13 12.24 6.43
N LYS A 278 -0.59 11.06 6.15
CA LYS A 278 0.37 10.87 5.06
C LYS A 278 -0.36 10.70 3.72
N PRO A 279 0.15 11.29 2.62
CA PRO A 279 -0.53 11.23 1.33
C PRO A 279 -0.84 9.81 0.85
N TYR A 280 0.05 8.85 1.14
CA TYR A 280 -0.11 7.48 0.68
C TYR A 280 -1.28 6.70 1.31
N TYR A 281 -1.96 7.25 2.32
CA TYR A 281 -3.10 6.60 2.97
C TYR A 281 -4.31 6.41 2.04
N VAL A 282 -4.37 7.07 0.88
CA VAL A 282 -5.43 6.91 -0.12
C VAL A 282 -5.04 6.05 -1.32
N ASP A 283 -3.83 5.50 -1.34
CA ASP A 283 -3.29 5.00 -2.58
C ASP A 283 -3.88 3.68 -3.06
N GLY A 284 -4.56 2.95 -2.18
CA GLY A 284 -5.33 1.78 -2.59
C GLY A 284 -6.47 2.08 -3.57
N PHE A 285 -6.77 3.36 -3.83
CA PHE A 285 -7.68 3.77 -4.90
C PHE A 285 -7.00 3.90 -6.26
N LEU A 286 -5.66 4.01 -6.32
CA LEU A 286 -4.90 4.18 -7.56
C LEU A 286 -5.21 3.09 -8.60
N PRO A 287 -5.24 1.78 -8.26
CA PRO A 287 -5.52 0.73 -9.25
C PRO A 287 -6.87 0.91 -9.94
N PHE A 288 -7.90 1.36 -9.20
CA PHE A 288 -9.20 1.68 -9.76
C PHE A 288 -9.14 2.90 -10.68
N LEU A 289 -8.46 3.97 -10.27
CA LEU A 289 -8.31 5.18 -11.08
C LEU A 289 -7.53 4.91 -12.37
N MET A 290 -6.45 4.14 -12.29
CA MET A 290 -5.69 3.68 -13.46
C MET A 290 -6.56 2.85 -14.40
N ALA A 291 -7.33 1.91 -13.86
CA ALA A 291 -8.27 1.09 -14.63
C ALA A 291 -9.34 1.91 -15.35
N ALA A 292 -9.94 2.88 -14.65
CA ALA A 292 -10.99 3.74 -15.20
C ALA A 292 -10.47 4.73 -16.24
N GLY A 293 -9.21 5.16 -16.13
CA GLY A 293 -8.59 6.17 -16.98
C GLY A 293 -7.84 5.64 -18.20
N ALA A 294 -7.41 4.37 -18.18
CA ALA A 294 -6.56 3.81 -19.24
C ALA A 294 -7.22 3.81 -20.63
N GLN A 295 -8.46 3.33 -20.75
CA GLN A 295 -9.16 3.31 -22.04
C GLN A 295 -9.47 4.73 -22.56
N PRO A 296 -10.02 5.66 -21.75
CA PRO A 296 -10.17 7.06 -22.14
C PRO A 296 -8.88 7.71 -22.66
N LEU A 297 -7.75 7.46 -22.01
CA LEU A 297 -6.47 7.97 -22.48
C LEU A 297 -6.13 7.40 -23.85
N VAL A 298 -6.17 6.06 -23.98
CA VAL A 298 -5.86 5.37 -25.26
C VAL A 298 -6.70 5.88 -26.42
N ASP A 299 -7.97 6.23 -26.19
CA ASP A 299 -8.87 6.76 -27.22
C ASP A 299 -8.61 8.25 -27.56
N ALA A 300 -8.07 9.01 -26.61
CA ALA A 300 -7.91 10.47 -26.73
C ALA A 300 -6.57 10.91 -27.35
N VAL A 301 -5.55 10.06 -27.32
CA VAL A 301 -4.19 10.43 -27.74
C VAL A 301 -3.61 9.47 -28.77
N ALA A 302 -2.51 9.87 -29.42
CA ALA A 302 -1.79 9.00 -30.33
C ALA A 302 -1.30 7.74 -29.61
N ARG A 303 -1.32 6.61 -30.31
CA ARG A 303 -1.05 5.27 -29.75
C ARG A 303 0.30 5.14 -29.03
N TRP A 304 1.29 5.98 -29.34
CA TRP A 304 2.61 5.96 -28.70
C TRP A 304 2.66 6.71 -27.36
N VAL A 305 1.72 7.63 -27.09
CA VAL A 305 1.74 8.49 -25.90
C VAL A 305 1.63 7.70 -24.60
N PRO A 306 0.71 6.73 -24.43
CA PRO A 306 0.68 5.93 -23.21
C PRO A 306 1.98 5.16 -22.99
N ALA A 307 2.59 4.62 -24.05
CA ALA A 307 3.89 3.94 -23.95
C ALA A 307 5.01 4.90 -23.50
N ALA A 308 5.02 6.13 -24.00
CA ALA A 308 5.97 7.16 -23.57
C ALA A 308 5.79 7.55 -22.10
N LEU A 309 4.55 7.69 -21.62
CA LEU A 309 4.28 7.97 -20.19
C LEU A 309 4.75 6.84 -19.27
N LEU A 310 4.55 5.59 -19.69
CA LEU A 310 5.07 4.42 -18.96
C LEU A 310 6.60 4.42 -18.95
N ALA A 311 7.25 4.66 -20.10
CA ALA A 311 8.70 4.75 -20.19
C ALA A 311 9.26 5.88 -19.31
N ALA A 312 8.60 7.04 -19.28
CA ALA A 312 8.98 8.15 -18.41
C ALA A 312 8.79 7.86 -16.91
N SER A 313 7.96 6.87 -16.56
CA SER A 313 7.77 6.40 -15.18
C SER A 313 8.81 5.37 -14.74
N ALA A 314 9.55 4.76 -15.66
CA ALA A 314 10.55 3.73 -15.36
C ALA A 314 11.63 4.15 -14.33
N PRO A 315 12.10 5.42 -14.27
CA PRO A 315 13.04 5.83 -13.23
C PRO A 315 12.55 5.61 -11.79
N ALA A 316 11.23 5.42 -11.56
CA ALA A 316 10.70 5.04 -10.26
C ALA A 316 11.45 3.83 -9.66
N PHE A 317 11.84 2.84 -10.47
CA PHE A 317 12.63 1.69 -10.02
C PHE A 317 13.93 2.09 -9.31
N VAL A 318 14.62 3.12 -9.81
CA VAL A 318 15.89 3.57 -9.25
C VAL A 318 15.70 4.23 -7.90
N PHE A 319 14.59 4.94 -7.71
CA PHE A 319 14.29 5.65 -6.47
C PHE A 319 13.62 4.77 -5.41
N THR A 320 12.97 3.68 -5.80
CA THR A 320 12.19 2.84 -4.87
C THR A 320 12.85 1.51 -4.55
N LEU A 321 13.59 0.91 -5.49
CA LEU A 321 14.18 -0.41 -5.33
C LEU A 321 15.72 -0.34 -5.17
N PRO A 322 16.33 -1.31 -4.48
CA PRO A 322 17.77 -1.40 -4.28
C PRO A 322 18.50 -1.91 -5.54
N VAL A 323 18.43 -1.11 -6.61
CA VAL A 323 19.09 -1.42 -7.89
C VAL A 323 20.47 -0.80 -8.00
N LEU A 324 20.75 0.25 -7.22
CA LEU A 324 22.05 0.91 -7.16
C LEU A 324 23.00 0.18 -6.20
N PRO A 325 24.32 0.23 -6.43
CA PRO A 325 25.32 -0.10 -5.40
C PRO A 325 25.17 0.80 -4.18
N VAL A 326 25.53 0.29 -2.99
CA VAL A 326 25.45 1.03 -1.71
C VAL A 326 26.20 2.37 -1.79
N ASP A 327 27.40 2.37 -2.38
CA ASP A 327 28.25 3.58 -2.53
C ASP A 327 27.64 4.65 -3.45
N SER A 328 26.59 4.31 -4.21
CA SER A 328 25.90 5.20 -5.15
C SER A 328 24.49 5.60 -4.68
N VAL A 329 24.07 5.22 -3.48
CA VAL A 329 22.68 5.44 -3.01
C VAL A 329 22.39 6.87 -2.60
N GLY A 330 23.42 7.72 -2.44
CA GLY A 330 23.32 9.10 -1.96
C GLY A 330 22.18 9.94 -2.57
N PRO A 331 22.03 10.01 -3.91
CA PRO A 331 20.94 10.76 -4.54
C PRO A 331 19.53 10.24 -4.22
N VAL A 332 19.39 8.97 -3.86
CA VAL A 332 18.10 8.34 -3.53
C VAL A 332 17.68 8.62 -2.09
N LEU A 333 18.64 8.83 -1.17
CA LEU A 333 18.37 9.03 0.26
C LEU A 333 17.49 10.26 0.56
N ALA A 334 17.49 11.26 -0.32
CA ALA A 334 16.63 12.44 -0.19
C ALA A 334 15.14 12.15 -0.48
N ILE A 335 14.83 11.03 -1.14
CA ILE A 335 13.49 10.70 -1.65
C ILE A 335 12.95 9.45 -0.94
N ASN A 336 13.80 8.47 -0.68
CA ASN A 336 13.47 7.21 -0.06
C ASN A 336 14.48 6.92 1.05
N PRO A 337 14.05 6.59 2.28
CA PRO A 337 14.94 6.24 3.39
C PRO A 337 15.63 4.87 3.19
N ALA A 338 16.15 4.58 1.99
CA ALA A 338 16.88 3.36 1.66
C ALA A 338 18.11 3.15 2.57
N GLY A 339 18.65 4.22 3.17
CA GLY A 339 19.69 4.14 4.19
C GLY A 339 19.30 3.31 5.42
N GLU A 340 18.00 3.23 5.74
CA GLU A 340 17.45 2.42 6.84
C GLU A 340 17.54 0.89 6.58
N THR A 341 18.13 0.49 5.45
CA THR A 341 18.37 -0.92 5.09
C THR A 341 19.85 -1.30 5.04
N ILE A 342 20.76 -0.38 5.35
CA ILE A 342 22.19 -0.53 5.11
C ILE A 342 22.95 -0.44 6.43
N GLY A 343 23.92 -1.34 6.64
CA GLY A 343 24.92 -1.23 7.72
C GLY A 343 24.56 -1.87 9.06
N TRP A 344 23.38 -2.50 9.22
CA TRP A 344 22.96 -3.10 10.49
C TRP A 344 23.95 -4.12 11.11
N PRO A 345 24.57 -5.05 10.34
CA PRO A 345 25.54 -5.98 10.93
C PRO A 345 26.79 -5.27 11.46
N SER A 346 27.35 -4.35 10.68
CA SER A 346 28.51 -3.56 11.11
C SER A 346 28.20 -2.70 12.34
N PHE A 347 26.99 -2.14 12.42
CA PHE A 347 26.51 -1.44 13.62
C PHE A 347 26.45 -2.37 14.83
N ALA A 348 25.88 -3.56 14.69
CA ALA A 348 25.79 -4.54 15.77
C ALA A 348 27.17 -5.00 16.25
N ASP A 349 28.06 -5.36 15.32
CA ASP A 349 29.44 -5.80 15.60
C ASP A 349 30.22 -4.71 16.38
N GLN A 350 30.06 -3.43 16.01
CA GLN A 350 30.71 -2.32 16.70
C GLN A 350 30.20 -2.14 18.13
N VAL A 351 28.90 -2.30 18.35
CA VAL A 351 28.30 -2.21 19.69
C VAL A 351 28.76 -3.40 20.54
N GLU A 352 28.73 -4.62 20.02
CA GLU A 352 29.21 -5.82 20.72
C GLU A 352 30.69 -5.72 21.12
N HIS A 353 31.51 -5.06 20.30
CA HIS A 353 32.93 -4.90 20.59
C HIS A 353 33.23 -3.96 21.77
N VAL A 354 32.35 -3.00 22.06
CA VAL A 354 32.58 -1.97 23.10
C VAL A 354 31.76 -2.19 24.37
N VAL A 355 30.68 -2.97 24.30
CA VAL A 355 29.75 -3.20 25.42
C VAL A 355 30.20 -4.42 26.23
N ALA A 356 30.38 -4.23 27.54
CA ALA A 356 30.72 -5.33 28.43
C ALA A 356 29.49 -6.22 28.72
N PRO A 357 29.68 -7.53 28.99
CA PRO A 357 28.58 -8.43 29.32
C PRO A 357 27.71 -7.90 30.46
N GLY A 358 26.39 -7.91 30.27
CA GLY A 358 25.40 -7.48 31.27
C GLY A 358 25.11 -5.97 31.31
N GLN A 359 25.74 -5.17 30.44
CA GLN A 359 25.39 -3.75 30.29
C GLN A 359 24.10 -3.57 29.48
N VAL A 360 23.27 -2.59 29.88
CA VAL A 360 22.08 -2.18 29.13
C VAL A 360 22.48 -1.17 28.07
N VAL A 361 22.13 -1.45 26.81
CA VAL A 361 22.37 -0.54 25.68
C VAL A 361 21.08 0.23 25.38
N ILE A 362 21.17 1.56 25.43
CA ILE A 362 20.09 2.46 25.01
C ILE A 362 20.41 2.94 23.60
N THR A 363 19.55 2.62 22.64
CA THR A 363 19.72 3.02 21.24
C THR A 363 18.97 4.32 20.93
N ALA A 364 19.38 5.01 19.86
CA ALA A 364 18.74 6.26 19.45
C ALA A 364 17.37 6.05 18.78
N ASN A 365 17.13 4.86 18.21
CA ASN A 365 15.85 4.49 17.62
C ASN A 365 15.58 2.98 17.72
N TYR A 366 14.35 2.58 17.37
CA TYR A 366 13.89 1.19 17.41
C TYR A 366 14.54 0.29 16.36
N GLY A 367 15.03 0.83 15.25
CA GLY A 367 15.76 0.07 14.23
C GLY A 367 17.11 -0.43 14.75
N GLN A 368 17.85 0.45 15.42
CA GLN A 368 19.09 0.10 16.12
C GLN A 368 18.84 -0.96 17.22
N ALA A 369 17.78 -0.79 18.02
CA ALA A 369 17.41 -1.80 19.02
C ALA A 369 17.09 -3.15 18.37
N GLY A 370 16.32 -3.14 17.28
CA GLY A 370 15.96 -4.33 16.54
C GLY A 370 17.15 -5.03 15.88
N ALA A 371 18.18 -4.27 15.47
CA ALA A 371 19.42 -4.81 14.93
C ALA A 371 20.24 -5.56 16.00
N LEU A 372 20.29 -5.04 17.24
CA LEU A 372 21.01 -5.68 18.35
C LEU A 372 20.31 -6.91 18.94
N GLN A 373 19.01 -7.09 18.68
CA GLN A 373 18.24 -8.23 19.16
C GLN A 373 18.28 -9.45 18.25
N ARG A 374 18.92 -9.34 17.09
CA ARG A 374 19.00 -10.37 16.07
C ARG A 374 20.37 -11.02 16.12
#